data_AF-A0A5D3YIX1-F1
#
_entry.id   AF-A0A5D3YIX1-F1
#
_cell.length_a   1.000
_cell.length_b   1.000
_cell.length_c   1.000
_cell.angle_alpha   90.00
_cell.angle_beta   90.00
_cell.angle_gamma   90.00
#
_symmetry.space_group_name_H-M   'P 1'
#
loop_
_entity.id
_entity.type
_entity.pdbx_description
1 polymer ?
#
loop_
_entity_poly.entity_id
_entity_poly.type
_entity_poly.pdbx_seq_one_letter_code
_entity_poly.pdbx_strand_id
1 'polypeptide(L)'
;MKLVDPNGNEVTSKENQDAKELEKQMSKKVEKLLEPVMNKVKLSGAQVPQEQLMQLSSAAQQMLFNRMVYNLLQKVGVEDIDEVLSEDDVEELSTSLKNQVKMVDNNDMQEQMKQQQKNNPEE
;
A
#
# COMPACT_ATOMS: atom_id res chain seq x y z
N MET A 1 13.10 -2.87 10.97
CA MET A 1 14.48 -2.54 10.55
C MET A 1 14.61 -1.03 10.29
N LYS A 2 15.72 -0.40 10.67
CA LYS A 2 16.04 0.99 10.29
C LYS A 2 16.96 0.97 9.07
N LEU A 3 16.55 1.59 7.96
CA LEU A 3 17.47 1.83 6.84
C LEU A 3 18.48 2.89 7.27
N VAL A 4 19.77 2.63 7.07
CA VAL A 4 20.84 3.58 7.34
C VAL A 4 21.69 3.80 6.09
N ASP A 5 22.12 5.03 5.86
CA ASP A 5 23.04 5.36 4.76
C ASP A 5 24.46 4.84 5.05
N PRO A 6 25.39 4.89 4.08
CA PRO A 6 26.80 4.52 4.33
C PRO A 6 27.51 5.35 5.41
N ASN A 7 26.92 6.46 5.88
CA ASN A 7 27.43 7.31 6.95
C ASN A 7 26.78 7.00 8.31
N GLY A 8 25.86 6.03 8.38
CA GLY A 8 25.15 5.64 9.59
C GLY A 8 23.93 6.50 9.95
N ASN A 9 23.51 7.40 9.06
CA ASN A 9 22.30 8.21 9.27
C ASN A 9 21.05 7.39 8.97
N GLU A 10 20.02 7.53 9.79
CA GLU A 10 18.73 6.89 9.55
C GLU A 10 18.09 7.47 8.27
N VAL A 11 18.01 6.64 7.22
CA VAL A 11 17.40 6.98 5.95
C VAL A 11 15.94 6.64 6.04
N THR A 12 15.12 7.66 6.27
CA THR A 12 13.68 7.54 6.09
C THR A 12 13.33 7.83 4.62
N SER A 13 12.29 7.17 4.09
CA SER A 13 11.77 7.47 2.73
C SER A 13 11.39 8.94 2.54
N LYS A 14 11.11 9.66 3.64
CA LYS A 14 10.80 11.10 3.66
C LYS A 14 12.00 12.00 3.44
N GLU A 15 13.23 11.56 3.70
CA GLU A 15 14.44 12.39 3.54
C GLU A 15 15.33 11.92 2.39
N ASN A 16 15.11 10.72 1.88
CA ASN A 16 15.84 10.17 0.74
C ASN A 16 15.40 10.83 -0.59
N GLN A 17 16.23 11.69 -1.15
CA GLN A 17 15.95 12.40 -2.41
C GLN A 17 15.89 11.45 -3.61
N ASP A 18 16.76 10.44 -3.67
CA ASP A 18 16.79 9.48 -4.77
C ASP A 18 15.53 8.61 -4.79
N ALA A 19 15.07 8.17 -3.62
CA ALA A 19 13.82 7.42 -3.47
C ALA A 19 12.62 8.23 -3.97
N LYS A 20 12.54 9.52 -3.61
CA LYS A 20 11.46 10.41 -4.08
C LYS A 20 11.48 10.61 -5.59
N GLU A 21 12.65 10.74 -6.18
CA GLU A 21 12.77 10.90 -7.64
C GLU A 21 12.37 9.61 -8.37
N LEU A 22 12.75 8.44 -7.85
CA LEU A 22 12.31 7.15 -8.38
C LEU A 22 10.79 6.94 -8.25
N GLU A 23 10.19 7.30 -7.11
CA GLU A 23 8.73 7.30 -6.93
C GLU A 23 8.04 8.19 -7.97
N LYS A 24 8.54 9.41 -8.17
CA LYS A 24 8.00 10.35 -9.16
C LYS A 24 8.10 9.80 -10.59
N GLN A 25 9.20 9.17 -10.94
CA GLN A 25 9.37 8.51 -12.24
C GLN A 25 8.41 7.34 -12.42
N MET A 26 8.20 6.54 -11.36
CA MET A 26 7.24 5.45 -11.36
C MET A 26 5.82 5.98 -11.60
N SER A 27 5.37 6.98 -10.84
CA SER A 27 4.04 7.58 -10.99
C SER A 27 3.79 8.10 -12.42
N LYS A 28 4.73 8.86 -12.98
CA LYS A 28 4.64 9.34 -14.37
C LYS A 28 4.55 8.21 -15.38
N LYS A 29 5.27 7.11 -15.15
CA LYS A 29 5.24 5.95 -16.04
C LYS A 29 3.91 5.20 -15.95
N VAL A 30 3.35 5.06 -14.75
CA VAL A 30 2.01 4.49 -14.52
C VAL A 30 0.96 5.33 -15.26
N GLU A 31 0.97 6.65 -15.06
CA GLU A 31 0.04 7.59 -15.72
C GLU A 31 0.08 7.43 -17.24
N LYS A 32 1.28 7.46 -17.83
CA LYS A 32 1.48 7.31 -19.28
C LYS A 32 1.00 5.96 -19.81
N LEU A 33 1.16 4.89 -19.04
CA LEU A 33 0.71 3.54 -19.44
C LEU A 33 -0.81 3.38 -19.33
N LEU A 34 -1.44 4.04 -18.36
CA LEU A 34 -2.88 4.00 -18.16
C LEU A 34 -3.63 4.98 -19.07
N GLU A 35 -2.99 6.04 -19.55
CA GLU A 35 -3.60 7.06 -20.40
C GLU A 35 -4.40 6.49 -21.59
N PRO A 36 -3.92 5.50 -22.38
CA PRO A 36 -4.69 4.92 -23.47
C PRO A 36 -5.95 4.17 -23.00
N VAL A 37 -5.88 3.50 -21.85
CA VAL A 37 -7.01 2.80 -21.24
C VAL A 37 -8.04 3.81 -20.76
N MET A 38 -7.58 4.84 -20.04
CA MET A 38 -8.41 5.95 -19.58
C MET A 38 -9.11 6.68 -20.73
N ASN A 39 -8.41 6.90 -21.84
CA ASN A 39 -8.98 7.55 -23.02
C ASN A 39 -10.04 6.67 -23.70
N LYS A 40 -9.81 5.35 -23.81
CA LYS A 40 -10.84 4.42 -24.32
C LYS A 40 -12.08 4.39 -23.45
N VAL A 41 -11.91 4.43 -22.12
CA VAL A 41 -13.01 4.48 -21.15
C VAL A 41 -13.81 5.78 -21.28
N LYS A 42 -13.14 6.93 -21.41
CA LYS A 42 -13.83 8.21 -21.64
C LYS A 42 -14.58 8.24 -22.98
N LEU A 43 -13.97 7.69 -24.03
CA LEU A 43 -14.55 7.68 -25.39
C LEU A 43 -15.69 6.67 -25.56
N SER A 44 -15.78 5.63 -24.73
CA SER A 44 -16.89 4.66 -24.78
C SER A 44 -18.20 5.20 -24.22
N GLY A 45 -18.22 6.43 -23.69
CA GLY A 45 -19.38 7.02 -23.03
C GLY A 45 -19.71 6.38 -21.68
N ALA A 46 -18.92 5.40 -21.23
CA ALA A 46 -19.07 4.79 -19.92
C ALA A 46 -18.61 5.80 -18.85
N GLN A 47 -19.54 6.22 -17.98
CA GLN A 47 -19.18 6.90 -16.74
C GLN A 47 -18.58 5.86 -15.80
N VAL A 48 -17.27 5.69 -15.83
CA VAL A 48 -16.58 4.90 -14.80
C VAL A 48 -16.50 5.77 -13.54
N PRO A 49 -17.06 5.30 -12.41
CA PRO A 49 -16.98 6.01 -11.15
C PRO A 49 -15.53 6.34 -10.77
N GLN A 50 -15.31 7.51 -10.18
CA GLN A 50 -13.97 7.96 -9.78
C GLN A 50 -13.26 6.96 -8.85
N GLU A 51 -14.02 6.28 -7.99
CA GLU A 51 -13.51 5.23 -7.11
C GLU A 51 -12.95 4.04 -7.88
N GLN A 52 -13.61 3.60 -8.95
CA GLN A 52 -13.11 2.52 -9.81
C GLN A 52 -11.85 2.94 -10.58
N LEU A 53 -11.76 4.21 -11.00
CA LEU A 53 -10.55 4.75 -11.63
C LEU A 53 -9.37 4.75 -10.64
N MET A 54 -9.62 5.12 -9.38
CA MET A 54 -8.62 5.10 -8.33
C MET A 54 -8.16 3.67 -8.01
N GLN A 55 -9.10 2.72 -7.92
CA GLN A 55 -8.80 1.30 -7.73
C GLN A 55 -7.95 0.74 -8.89
N LEU A 56 -8.29 1.06 -10.14
CA LEU A 56 -7.52 0.67 -11.31
C LEU A 56 -6.08 1.22 -11.25
N SER A 57 -5.93 2.50 -10.89
CA SER A 57 -4.62 3.13 -10.75
C SER A 57 -3.80 2.48 -9.64
N SER A 58 -4.42 2.19 -8.50
CA SER A 58 -3.77 1.52 -7.37
C SER A 58 -3.31 0.10 -7.75
N ALA A 59 -4.17 -0.67 -8.40
CA ALA A 59 -3.83 -2.01 -8.88
C ALA A 59 -2.68 -1.99 -9.90
N ALA A 60 -2.70 -1.05 -10.86
CA ALA A 60 -1.63 -0.89 -11.83
C ALA A 60 -0.29 -0.53 -11.17
N GLN A 61 -0.32 0.36 -10.17
CA GLN A 61 0.86 0.73 -9.40
C GLN A 61 1.42 -0.48 -8.63
N GLN A 62 0.56 -1.28 -8.00
CA GLN A 62 0.99 -2.48 -7.28
C GLN A 62 1.58 -3.54 -8.23
N MET A 63 0.98 -3.74 -9.41
CA MET A 63 1.54 -4.65 -10.42
C MET A 63 2.93 -4.19 -10.90
N LEU A 64 3.10 -2.89 -11.16
CA LEU A 64 4.39 -2.33 -11.59
C LEU A 64 5.44 -2.40 -10.49
N PHE A 65 5.04 -2.17 -9.23
CA PHE A 65 5.88 -2.36 -8.06
C PHE A 65 6.35 -3.81 -7.93
N ASN A 66 5.41 -4.78 -7.98
CA ASN A 66 5.75 -6.21 -7.93
C ASN A 66 6.70 -6.60 -9.06
N ARG A 67 6.50 -6.06 -10.27
CA ARG A 67 7.40 -6.30 -11.40
C ARG A 67 8.79 -5.71 -11.18
N MET A 68 8.88 -4.55 -10.52
CA MET A 68 10.15 -3.92 -10.15
C MET A 68 10.91 -4.79 -9.14
N VAL A 69 10.23 -5.26 -8.08
CA VAL A 69 10.80 -6.16 -7.08
C VAL A 69 11.31 -7.44 -7.74
N TYR A 70 10.49 -8.09 -8.57
CA TYR A 70 10.91 -9.27 -9.33
C TYR A 70 12.19 -9.03 -10.14
N ASN A 71 12.24 -7.92 -10.89
CA ASN A 71 13.42 -7.58 -11.69
C ASN A 71 14.65 -7.31 -10.81
N LEU A 72 14.45 -6.75 -9.61
CA LEU A 72 15.54 -6.53 -8.66
C LEU A 72 16.07 -7.86 -8.13
N LEU A 73 15.18 -8.75 -7.65
CA LEU A 73 15.53 -10.08 -7.15
C LEU A 73 16.36 -10.86 -8.19
N GLN A 74 15.90 -10.85 -9.45
CA GLN A 74 16.64 -11.45 -10.57
C GLN A 74 18.02 -10.81 -10.79
N LYS A 75 18.15 -9.49 -10.68
CA LYS A 75 19.44 -8.80 -10.86
C LYS A 75 20.44 -9.06 -9.76
N VAL A 76 19.97 -9.29 -8.52
CA VAL A 76 20.84 -9.61 -7.38
C VAL A 76 21.13 -11.10 -7.24
N GLY A 77 20.55 -11.93 -8.13
CA GLY A 77 20.85 -13.37 -8.21
C GLY A 77 20.08 -14.23 -7.20
N VAL A 78 18.93 -13.77 -6.71
CA VAL A 78 18.05 -14.59 -5.86
C VAL A 78 17.43 -15.70 -6.72
N GLU A 79 17.62 -16.95 -6.30
CA GLU A 79 17.13 -18.15 -7.00
C GLU A 79 15.90 -18.74 -6.30
N ASP A 80 15.82 -18.61 -4.97
CA ASP A 80 14.70 -19.06 -4.15
C ASP A 80 14.00 -17.88 -3.44
N ILE A 81 12.66 -17.86 -3.45
CA ILE A 81 11.88 -16.81 -2.80
C ILE A 81 11.98 -16.90 -1.27
N ASP A 82 12.24 -18.08 -0.72
CA ASP A 82 12.39 -18.29 0.72
C ASP A 82 13.64 -17.58 1.28
N GLU A 83 14.57 -17.14 0.41
CA GLU A 83 15.71 -16.29 0.78
C GLU A 83 15.32 -14.85 1.13
N VAL A 84 14.14 -14.40 0.69
CA VAL A 84 13.66 -13.01 0.83
C VAL A 84 12.29 -12.88 1.49
N LEU A 85 11.51 -13.95 1.54
CA LEU A 85 10.23 -14.01 2.24
C LEU A 85 10.23 -15.25 3.15
N SER A 86 10.29 -15.01 4.45
CA SER A 86 10.28 -16.08 5.45
C SER A 86 8.87 -16.34 6.01
N GLU A 87 8.72 -17.46 6.72
CA GLU A 87 7.48 -17.77 7.45
C GLU A 87 7.16 -16.67 8.48
N ASP A 88 8.17 -16.10 9.13
CA ASP A 88 8.03 -15.01 10.10
C ASP A 88 7.38 -13.76 9.45
N ASP A 89 7.78 -13.40 8.22
CA ASP A 89 7.21 -12.27 7.48
C ASP A 89 5.71 -12.50 7.19
N VAL A 90 5.33 -13.74 6.90
CA VAL A 90 3.94 -14.14 6.66
C VAL A 90 3.12 -14.11 7.95
N GLU A 91 3.71 -14.54 9.06
CA GLU A 91 3.07 -14.47 10.38
C GLU A 91 2.84 -13.03 10.86
N GLU A 92 3.82 -12.14 10.65
CA GLU A 92 3.68 -10.71 10.94
C GLU A 92 2.56 -10.08 10.10
N LEU A 93 2.50 -10.40 8.80
CA LEU A 93 1.44 -9.94 7.92
C LEU A 93 0.07 -10.47 8.39
N SER A 94 -0.04 -11.76 8.71
CA SER A 94 -1.25 -12.39 9.22
C SER A 94 -1.74 -11.72 10.50
N THR A 95 -0.83 -11.43 11.42
CA THR A 95 -1.13 -10.73 12.67
C THR A 95 -1.61 -9.30 12.43
N SER A 96 -0.94 -8.57 11.54
CA SER A 96 -1.34 -7.23 11.13
C SER A 96 -2.74 -7.19 10.51
N LEU A 97 -3.05 -8.15 9.63
CA LEU A 97 -4.38 -8.30 9.02
C LEU A 97 -5.44 -8.65 10.07
N LYS A 98 -5.17 -9.60 10.97
CA LYS A 98 -6.09 -9.94 12.06
C LYS A 98 -6.43 -8.74 12.94
N ASN A 99 -5.44 -7.89 13.23
CA ASN A 99 -5.65 -6.67 14.02
C ASN A 99 -6.48 -5.62 13.27
N GLN A 100 -6.28 -5.47 11.95
CA GLN A 100 -7.10 -4.60 11.12
C GLN A 100 -8.55 -5.08 11.04
N VAL A 101 -8.78 -6.39 10.82
CA VAL A 101 -10.12 -6.97 10.79
C VAL A 101 -10.83 -6.80 12.15
N LYS A 102 -10.14 -7.08 13.27
CA LYS A 102 -10.69 -6.83 14.61
C LYS A 102 -11.01 -5.36 14.88
N MET A 103 -10.25 -4.42 14.33
CA MET A 103 -10.57 -2.98 14.43
C MET A 103 -11.82 -2.61 13.61
N VAL A 104 -12.02 -3.23 12.44
CA VAL A 104 -13.21 -3.02 11.61
C VAL A 104 -14.45 -3.57 12.32
N ASP A 105 -14.38 -4.75 12.93
CA ASP A 105 -15.46 -5.30 13.75
C ASP A 105 -15.70 -4.48 15.04
N ASN A 106 -14.66 -3.84 15.58
CA ASN A 106 -14.78 -3.00 16.79
C ASN A 106 -15.29 -1.57 16.53
N ASN A 107 -15.51 -1.15 15.28
CA ASN A 107 -16.21 0.13 15.02
C ASN A 107 -17.68 0.08 15.49
N ASP A 108 -18.26 -1.12 15.64
CA ASP A 108 -19.55 -1.31 16.32
C ASP A 108 -19.45 -1.11 17.85
N MET A 109 -18.24 -1.18 18.43
CA MET A 109 -18.02 -1.00 19.87
C MET A 109 -17.98 0.48 20.30
N GLN A 110 -17.81 1.43 19.35
CA GLN A 110 -17.97 2.86 19.65
C GLN A 110 -19.43 3.27 19.88
N GLU A 111 -20.41 2.55 19.34
CA GLU A 111 -21.82 2.76 19.68
C GLU A 111 -22.17 2.25 21.08
N GLN A 112 -21.51 1.19 21.57
CA GLN A 112 -21.70 0.69 22.93
C GLN A 112 -21.09 1.61 24.01
N MET A 113 -19.97 2.30 23.74
CA MET A 113 -19.43 3.29 24.69
C MET A 113 -20.24 4.59 24.75
N LYS A 114 -20.96 4.97 23.69
CA LYS A 114 -21.89 6.11 23.74
C LYS A 114 -23.20 5.81 24.48
N GLN A 115 -23.59 4.54 24.61
CA GLN A 115 -24.76 4.16 25.41
C GLN A 115 -24.45 4.06 26.92
N GLN A 116 -23.21 3.77 27.32
CA GLN A 116 -22.84 3.79 28.75
C GLN A 116 -22.70 5.19 29.35
N GLN A 117 -22.44 6.24 28.55
CA GLN A 117 -22.46 7.64 29.04
C GLN A 117 -23.87 8.22 29.18
N LYS A 118 -24.92 7.57 28.64
CA LYS A 118 -26.31 8.06 28.76
C LYS A 118 -27.06 7.52 29.99
N ASN A 119 -26.50 6.57 30.72
CA ASN A 119 -27.16 5.91 31.86
C ASN A 119 -26.55 6.22 33.23
N ASN A 120 -25.64 7.20 33.34
CA ASN A 120 -25.31 7.81 34.63
C ASN A 120 -26.00 9.18 34.74
N PRO A 121 -27.22 9.25 35.29
CA PRO A 121 -27.67 10.48 35.95
C PRO A 121 -26.90 10.61 37.27
N GLU A 122 -26.16 11.70 37.37
CA GLU A 122 -25.81 12.44 38.61
C GLU A 122 -25.71 11.65 39.92
N GLU A 123 -24.48 11.54 40.44
CA GLU A 123 -24.15 11.91 41.83
C GLU A 123 -22.86 12.74 41.85
#